data_AF-E2A8X4-F1
#
_entry.id   AF-E2A8X4-F1
#
_cell.length_a   1.000
_cell.length_b   1.000
_cell.length_c   1.000
_cell.angle_alpha   90.00
_cell.angle_beta   90.00
_cell.angle_gamma   90.00
#
_symmetry.space_group_name_H-M   'P 1'
#
loop_
_entity.id
_entity.type
_entity.pdbx_description
1 polymer ?
#
loop_
_entity_poly.entity_id
_entity_poly.type
_entity_poly.pdbx_seq_one_letter_code
_entity_poly.pdbx_strand_id
1 'polypeptide(L)' 'FRFPFKNKEIIKYCIAATGRDNWIPYSDARICNMHFVHDDYYDINSNKKRYLKPNAMPT' A
#
# COMPACT_ATOMS: atom_id res chain seq x y z
N PHE A 1 4.62 -2.48 -2.54
CA PHE A 1 3.29 -3.15 -2.46
C PHE A 1 2.48 -2.87 -3.70
N ARG A 2 1.72 -3.84 -4.21
CA ARG A 2 0.88 -3.65 -5.41
C ARG A 2 -0.31 -2.77 -5.05
N PHE A 3 -0.68 -1.85 -5.94
CA PHE A 3 -1.88 -1.05 -5.73
C PHE A 3 -3.12 -1.94 -5.57
N PRO A 4 -3.98 -1.67 -4.57
CA PRO A 4 -5.12 -2.51 -4.27
C PRO A 4 -6.28 -2.20 -5.23
N PHE A 5 -6.12 -2.46 -6.53
CA PHE A 5 -7.12 -2.15 -7.58
C PHE A 5 -8.53 -2.71 -7.32
N LYS A 6 -8.64 -3.75 -6.48
CA LYS A 6 -9.91 -4.36 -6.09
C LYS A 6 -10.66 -3.57 -5.01
N ASN A 7 -9.95 -2.77 -4.19
CA ASN A 7 -10.52 -1.99 -3.11
C ASN A 7 -10.50 -0.49 -3.45
N LYS A 8 -11.65 0.01 -3.95
CA LYS A 8 -11.80 1.39 -4.43
C LYS A 8 -11.57 2.45 -3.35
N GLU A 9 -11.82 2.13 -2.09
CA GLU A 9 -11.62 3.07 -0.98
C GLU A 9 -10.13 3.23 -0.69
N ILE A 10 -9.42 2.12 -0.51
CA ILE A 10 -7.97 2.12 -0.23
C ILE A 10 -7.19 2.77 -1.38
N ILE A 11 -7.58 2.56 -2.64
CA ILE A 11 -6.90 3.17 -3.80
C ILE A 11 -6.84 4.70 -3.69
N LYS A 12 -7.91 5.36 -3.26
CA LYS A 12 -7.93 6.83 -3.16
C LYS A 12 -6.88 7.34 -2.17
N TYR A 13 -6.79 6.68 -1.00
CA TYR A 13 -5.77 6.99 0.00
C TYR A 13 -4.37 6.67 -0.52
N CYS A 14 -4.19 5.54 -1.22
CA CYS A 14 -2.92 5.21 -1.84
C CYS A 14 -2.45 6.25 -2.87
N ILE A 15 -3.35 6.78 -3.70
CA ILE A 15 -3.02 7.83 -4.67
C ILE A 15 -2.65 9.11 -3.93
N ALA A 16 -3.45 9.52 -2.95
CA ALA A 16 -3.18 10.72 -2.15
C ALA A 16 -1.83 10.63 -1.41
N ALA A 17 -1.50 9.48 -0.83
CA ALA A 17 -0.23 9.24 -0.13
C ALA A 17 1.00 9.34 -1.03
N THR A 18 0.83 9.21 -2.37
CA THR A 18 1.96 9.45 -3.29
C THR A 18 2.29 10.93 -3.47
N GLY A 19 1.41 11.85 -3.07
CA GLY A 19 1.58 13.29 -3.26
C GLY A 19 1.59 13.74 -4.72
N ARG A 20 1.14 12.87 -5.65
CA ARG A 20 1.13 13.16 -7.08
C ARG A 20 -0.23 13.70 -7.50
N ASP A 21 -0.25 14.93 -7.99
CA ASP A 21 -1.44 15.54 -8.56
C ASP A 21 -1.74 14.95 -9.96
N ASN A 22 -3.02 14.74 -10.28
CA ASN A 22 -3.49 14.19 -11.57
C ASN A 22 -2.85 12.87 -12.02
N TRP A 23 -2.31 12.08 -11.08
CA TRP A 23 -1.67 10.81 -11.40
C TRP A 23 -2.61 9.63 -11.18
N ILE A 24 -2.66 8.72 -12.16
CA ILE A 24 -3.45 7.49 -12.09
C ILE A 24 -2.48 6.29 -12.15
N PRO A 25 -2.51 5.38 -11.16
CA PRO A 25 -1.63 4.22 -11.15
C PRO A 25 -2.03 3.21 -12.23
N TYR A 26 -1.05 2.75 -13.01
CA TYR A 26 -1.19 1.58 -13.90
C TYR A 26 -1.12 0.26 -13.12
N SER A 27 -1.46 -0.87 -13.76
CA SER A 27 -1.60 -2.19 -13.11
C SER A 27 -0.30 -2.74 -12.48
N ASP A 28 0.84 -2.20 -12.88
CA ASP A 28 2.19 -2.48 -12.41
C ASP A 28 2.68 -1.47 -11.35
N ALA A 29 1.92 -0.41 -11.08
CA ALA A 29 2.26 0.57 -10.07
C ALA A 29 2.45 -0.09 -8.69
N ARG A 30 3.38 0.49 -7.92
CA ARG A 30 3.74 0.04 -6.58
C ARG A 30 3.78 1.21 -5.61
N ILE A 31 3.42 0.93 -4.37
CA ILE A 31 3.58 1.83 -3.22
C ILE A 31 4.80 1.38 -2.42
N CYS A 32 5.68 2.31 -2.08
CA CYS A 32 6.85 2.04 -1.25
C CYS A 32 6.43 1.59 0.15
N ASN A 33 7.23 0.74 0.78
CA ASN A 33 7.02 0.29 2.17
C ASN A 33 7.05 1.44 3.20
N MET A 34 7.68 2.57 2.86
CA MET A 34 7.76 3.76 3.72
C MET A 34 6.40 4.42 3.99
N HIS A 35 5.40 4.15 3.16
CA HIS A 35 4.04 4.67 3.37
C HIS A 35 3.23 3.85 4.38
N PHE A 36 3.78 2.80 4.98
CA PHE A 36 3.06 1.94 5.91
C PHE A 36 3.83 1.82 7.22
N VAL A 37 3.12 1.80 8.33
CA VAL A 37 3.72 1.64 9.67
C VAL A 37 3.97 0.17 9.98
N HIS A 38 4.76 -0.11 11.00
CA HIS A 38 5.10 -1.49 11.36
C HIS A 38 3.86 -2.35 11.67
N ASP A 39 2.83 -1.75 12.29
CA ASP A 39 1.59 -2.46 12.61
C ASP A 39 0.75 -2.84 11.37
N ASP A 40 0.94 -2.17 10.23
CA ASP A 40 0.23 -2.52 8.99
C ASP A 40 0.66 -3.88 8.42
N TYR A 41 1.75 -4.44 8.92
CA TYR A 41 2.29 -5.71 8.48
C TYR A 41 1.80 -6.87 9.34
N TYR A 42 1.67 -8.05 8.73
CA TYR A 42 1.54 -9.28 9.50
C TYR A 42 2.84 -9.52 10.28
N ASP A 43 2.70 -9.81 11.58
CA ASP A 43 3.81 -10.28 12.40
C ASP A 43 4.08 -11.75 12.07
N ILE A 44 5.02 -11.97 11.14
CA ILE A 44 5.45 -13.29 10.71
C ILE A 44 6.88 -13.49 11.17
N ASN A 45 7.04 -14.39 12.13
CA ASN A 45 8.29 -14.79 12.80
C ASN A 45 9.38 -15.40 11.87
N SER A 46 9.29 -15.25 10.56
CA SER A 46 10.26 -15.83 9.63
C SER A 46 10.51 -14.91 8.43
N ASN A 47 11.73 -14.40 8.40
CA ASN A 47 12.24 -13.47 7.41
C ASN A 47 12.10 -14.00 5.98
N LYS A 48 11.45 -13.20 5.13
CA LYS A 48 11.93 -12.79 3.78
C LYS A 48 10.95 -11.89 3.05
N LYS A 49 9.65 -11.93 3.38
CA LYS A 49 8.62 -11.16 2.67
C LYS A 49 7.62 -10.57 3.64
N ARG A 50 7.59 -9.23 3.72
CA ARG A 50 6.59 -8.49 4.49
C ARG A 50 5.27 -8.48 3.72
N TYR A 51 4.18 -8.83 4.38
CA TYR A 51 2.82 -8.77 3.82
C TYR A 51 2.02 -7.71 4.58
N LEU A 52 1.29 -6.87 3.84
CA LEU A 52 0.35 -5.92 4.42
C LEU A 52 -0.94 -6.64 4.84
N LYS A 53 -1.48 -6.23 5.98
CA LYS A 53 -2.84 -6.55 6.38
C LYS A 53 -3.83 -5.99 5.32
N PRO A 54 -4.99 -6.63 5.10
CA PRO A 54 -5.95 -6.23 4.07
C PRO A 54 -6.54 -4.83 4.30
N ASN A 55 -6.50 -4.34 5.53
CA ASN A 55 -6.98 -3.03 5.96
C ASN A 55 -5.84 -2.01 6.19
N ALA A 56 -4.60 -2.34 5.84
CA ALA A 56 -3.47 -1.42 5.95
C ALA A 56 -3.71 -0.18 5.06
N MET A 57 -3.67 1.00 5.68
CA MET A 57 -3.83 2.28 5.00
C MET A 57 -2.49 2.99 4.96
N PRO A 58 -2.10 3.56 3.81
CA PRO A 58 -0.87 4.33 3.75
C PRO A 58 -1.02 5.65 4.51
N THR A 59 0.03 6.04 5.24
CA THR A 59 0.17 7.31 5.97
C THR A 59 0.89 8.37 5.15
#